data_AF-Q55165-F1
#
_entry.id   AF-Q55165-F1
#
_cell.length_a   1.000
_cell.length_b   1.000
_cell.length_c   1.000
_cell.angle_alpha   90.00
_cell.angle_beta   90.00
_cell.angle_gamma   90.00
#
_symmetry.space_group_name_H-M   'P 1'
#
loop_
_entity.id
_entity.type
_entity.pdbx_description
1 polymer ?
#
loop_
_entity_poly.entity_id
_entity_poly.type
_entity_poly.pdbx_seq_one_letter_code
_entity_poly.pdbx_strand_id
1 'polypeptide(L)'
;MALPSKFNLTLGFWKPIWAIPRKFKSKLLFSNFKSVVPSTMSNKIPKNRTRTFDLTPGEKPDMSPYLFHLTTKDSLINILEHQKLILIIPRGANKEKHPYKMVCFTESPPFALDFFRYRWSDRKDRINLEYGLGFSKETMVHKGVYPTVYLDESLFSYVKDLKKRVDGSQKSTNEMKKEMELLIAQISPLFENADLRGYTWEREWRCTRGDSLEFDYVDIRYICCPRAEQEAIRKIIEDSNEVEAIQHIQFLENWQEYDEITTFLQRRQFTGDDELEELLAEKCRTNNLINYYNSHYKKIDELKTHLNQVVNYINNKKEEIQDSINREAILEYIAENFGEESIEGGVKSIINDGSIDLGLIIANVAYCVKQKVKKQVKGKKVDGEYIRRSIEENYADNQTQKERNNDNKVIEDIESGMNSSFNSKWERIIDPLEQH
;
A
#
# COMPACT_ATOMS: atom_id res chain seq x y z
N MET A 1 75.49 -45.02 14.07
CA MET A 1 76.28 -44.51 15.20
C MET A 1 75.68 -43.19 15.67
N ALA A 2 75.26 -43.16 16.94
CA ALA A 2 75.07 -42.01 17.85
C ALA A 2 74.21 -40.78 17.44
N LEU A 3 72.98 -40.74 17.96
CA LEU A 3 72.36 -39.59 18.67
C LEU A 3 73.18 -39.27 19.97
N PRO A 4 72.98 -38.16 20.76
CA PRO A 4 71.68 -37.54 21.09
C PRO A 4 71.65 -36.04 21.56
N SER A 5 70.43 -35.62 21.94
CA SER A 5 70.08 -34.68 23.05
C SER A 5 70.01 -33.17 22.68
N LYS A 6 69.06 -32.34 23.13
CA LYS A 6 68.16 -32.38 24.30
C LYS A 6 66.79 -31.72 24.06
N PHE A 7 65.78 -32.33 24.67
CA PHE A 7 64.49 -31.79 25.10
C PHE A 7 64.66 -30.82 26.28
N ASN A 8 63.78 -29.83 26.42
CA ASN A 8 63.41 -29.27 27.72
C ASN A 8 61.91 -28.98 27.78
N LEU A 9 61.25 -29.72 28.68
CA LEU A 9 59.89 -29.55 29.16
C LEU A 9 59.96 -28.71 30.45
N THR A 10 59.10 -27.71 30.60
CA THR A 10 58.75 -27.16 31.91
C THR A 10 57.24 -27.28 32.13
N LEU A 11 56.92 -28.12 33.10
CA LEU A 11 55.62 -28.30 33.74
C LEU A 11 55.33 -27.13 34.68
N GLY A 12 54.08 -26.69 34.73
CA GLY A 12 53.52 -25.87 35.79
C GLY A 12 52.08 -26.30 36.07
N PHE A 13 51.90 -27.13 37.10
CA PHE A 13 50.62 -27.55 37.70
C PHE A 13 50.32 -26.67 38.92
N TRP A 14 49.03 -26.35 39.18
CA TRP A 14 48.28 -26.37 40.47
C TRP A 14 47.03 -25.43 40.45
N LYS A 15 45.85 -25.98 40.10
CA LYS A 15 44.61 -26.26 40.89
C LYS A 15 44.06 -25.23 41.97
N PRO A 16 42.79 -25.34 42.46
CA PRO A 16 41.58 -24.65 41.94
C PRO A 16 40.59 -24.11 43.05
N ILE A 17 39.35 -23.77 42.65
CA ILE A 17 38.07 -23.69 43.43
C ILE A 17 37.88 -22.51 44.41
N TRP A 18 36.77 -21.75 44.28
CA TRP A 18 35.72 -21.49 45.31
C TRP A 18 34.45 -20.91 44.65
N ALA A 19 33.30 -21.20 45.26
CA ALA A 19 31.93 -21.04 44.76
C ALA A 19 31.19 -19.79 45.31
N ILE A 20 30.23 -19.27 44.50
CA ILE A 20 28.80 -18.85 44.77
C ILE A 20 28.46 -18.22 46.16
N PRO A 21 27.68 -17.10 46.30
CA PRO A 21 26.27 -17.00 45.85
C PRO A 21 25.64 -15.64 45.41
N ARG A 22 24.51 -15.82 44.73
CA ARG A 22 23.34 -14.95 44.49
C ARG A 22 23.04 -13.89 45.58
N LYS A 23 22.61 -12.69 45.15
CA LYS A 23 21.48 -11.97 45.77
C LYS A 23 20.55 -11.34 44.73
N PHE A 24 19.34 -11.88 44.69
CA PHE A 24 18.11 -11.26 44.20
C PHE A 24 17.80 -10.00 45.03
N LYS A 25 17.49 -8.88 44.38
CA LYS A 25 16.59 -7.86 44.94
C LYS A 25 15.73 -7.29 43.81
N SER A 26 14.49 -7.74 43.80
CA SER A 26 13.34 -7.11 43.16
C SER A 26 13.09 -5.73 43.78
N LYS A 27 12.97 -4.70 42.95
CA LYS A 27 12.13 -3.53 43.23
C LYS A 27 11.58 -2.99 41.91
N LEU A 28 10.31 -3.31 41.67
CA LEU A 28 9.40 -2.44 40.93
C LEU A 28 9.44 -1.05 41.58
N LEU A 29 9.53 0.00 40.76
CA LEU A 29 8.79 1.25 40.93
C LEU A 29 8.81 2.00 39.59
N PHE A 30 7.65 2.06 38.96
CA PHE A 30 7.34 2.97 37.86
C PHE A 30 7.48 4.40 38.35
N SER A 31 8.43 5.17 37.78
CA SER A 31 8.30 6.62 37.67
C SER A 31 9.41 7.17 36.77
N ASN A 32 8.99 8.02 35.83
CA ASN A 32 9.81 8.91 34.96
C ASN A 32 10.22 8.33 33.61
N PHE A 33 9.26 8.32 32.68
CA PHE A 33 9.52 8.59 31.27
C PHE A 33 10.10 10.02 31.13
N LYS A 34 11.41 10.15 31.31
CA LYS A 34 12.18 11.17 30.60
C LYS A 34 12.75 10.49 29.37
N SER A 35 12.41 11.02 28.20
CA SER A 35 13.03 10.66 26.92
C SER A 35 14.53 10.96 26.99
N VAL A 36 15.29 10.01 27.50
CA VAL A 36 16.74 9.96 27.29
C VAL A 36 16.90 9.44 25.88
N VAL A 37 16.96 10.34 24.90
CA VAL A 37 17.63 10.03 23.64
C VAL A 37 19.11 9.90 24.01
N PRO A 38 19.72 8.70 23.96
CA PRO A 38 21.13 8.58 24.24
C PRO A 38 21.87 9.19 23.05
N SER A 39 22.25 10.46 23.16
CA SER A 39 23.32 10.99 22.34
C SER A 39 24.58 10.20 22.67
N THR A 40 25.19 9.63 21.64
CA THR A 40 26.48 8.90 21.63
C THR A 40 26.50 7.47 22.20
N MET A 41 25.54 6.63 21.82
CA MET A 41 25.93 5.24 21.54
C MET A 41 26.71 5.22 20.22
N SER A 42 28.04 5.09 20.31
CA SER A 42 28.85 4.54 19.24
C SER A 42 28.30 3.14 18.96
N ASN A 43 27.26 3.06 18.11
CA ASN A 43 26.66 1.82 17.64
C ASN A 43 27.71 1.10 16.81
N LYS A 44 28.58 0.34 17.48
CA LYS A 44 29.36 -0.70 16.83
C LYS A 44 28.35 -1.72 16.36
N ILE A 45 27.97 -1.59 15.10
CA ILE A 45 27.18 -2.54 14.32
C ILE A 45 27.65 -3.95 14.72
N PRO A 46 26.79 -4.79 15.33
CA PRO A 46 27.20 -6.12 15.78
C PRO A 46 27.67 -6.91 14.56
N LYS A 47 28.89 -7.44 14.63
CA LYS A 47 29.45 -8.24 13.54
C LYS A 47 28.67 -9.53 13.40
N ASN A 48 28.11 -9.78 12.23
CA ASN A 48 27.59 -11.12 11.92
C ASN A 48 28.79 -12.09 11.77
N ARG A 49 28.92 -13.00 12.74
CA ARG A 49 30.00 -14.01 12.81
C ARG A 49 29.59 -15.37 12.24
N THR A 50 28.34 -15.54 11.79
CA THR A 50 27.86 -16.76 11.16
C THR A 50 28.71 -17.04 9.90
N ARG A 51 29.07 -18.30 9.67
CA ARG A 51 29.78 -18.70 8.46
C ARG A 51 28.79 -18.70 7.30
N THR A 52 29.22 -18.38 6.08
CA THR A 52 28.32 -18.28 4.91
C THR A 52 27.44 -19.51 4.70
N PHE A 53 28.02 -20.72 4.80
CA PHE A 53 27.25 -21.95 4.60
C PHE A 53 26.29 -22.27 5.75
N ASP A 54 26.40 -21.55 6.86
CA ASP A 54 25.56 -21.69 8.04
C ASP A 54 24.50 -20.57 8.10
N LEU A 55 24.49 -19.63 7.14
CA LEU A 55 23.49 -18.56 7.08
C LEU A 55 22.12 -19.15 6.76
N THR A 56 21.13 -18.81 7.58
CA THR A 56 19.74 -19.16 7.33
C THR A 56 19.09 -18.20 6.32
N PRO A 57 18.03 -18.61 5.61
CA PRO A 57 17.26 -17.70 4.75
C PRO A 57 16.70 -16.47 5.48
N GLY A 58 16.56 -16.55 6.81
CA GLY A 58 16.13 -15.42 7.63
C GLY A 58 17.24 -14.40 7.91
N GLU A 59 18.47 -14.85 8.07
CA GLU A 59 19.64 -13.96 8.20
C GLU A 59 20.04 -13.36 6.85
N LYS A 60 19.84 -14.10 5.75
CA LYS A 60 20.02 -13.57 4.40
C LYS A 60 19.05 -14.22 3.42
N PRO A 61 17.94 -13.55 3.10
CA PRO A 61 17.06 -13.99 2.03
C PRO A 61 17.73 -13.76 0.68
N ASP A 62 17.54 -14.72 -0.22
CA ASP A 62 18.04 -14.70 -1.59
C ASP A 62 16.88 -14.72 -2.60
N MET A 63 17.17 -14.87 -3.90
CA MET A 63 16.16 -14.94 -4.98
C MET A 63 15.36 -13.65 -5.23
N SER A 64 15.96 -12.48 -5.00
CA SER A 64 15.36 -11.19 -5.37
C SER A 64 15.01 -11.14 -6.87
N PRO A 65 13.88 -10.54 -7.28
CA PRO A 65 13.62 -10.24 -8.68
C PRO A 65 14.51 -9.12 -9.22
N TYR A 66 15.35 -8.53 -8.37
CA TYR A 66 16.23 -7.42 -8.68
C TYR A 66 17.70 -7.76 -8.44
N LEU A 67 18.58 -7.12 -9.22
CA LEU A 67 20.02 -7.16 -9.07
C LEU A 67 20.52 -5.79 -8.64
N PHE A 68 21.33 -5.73 -7.58
CA PHE A 68 21.83 -4.49 -7.02
C PHE A 68 23.33 -4.32 -7.26
N HIS A 69 23.72 -3.18 -7.85
CA HIS A 69 25.10 -2.73 -7.89
C HIS A 69 25.34 -1.74 -6.76
N LEU A 70 25.98 -2.19 -5.68
CA LEU A 70 26.34 -1.35 -4.54
C LEU A 70 27.66 -0.62 -4.81
N THR A 71 27.72 0.67 -4.48
CA THR A 71 28.82 1.54 -4.85
C THR A 71 29.01 2.69 -3.85
N THR A 72 29.90 3.63 -4.12
CA THR A 72 30.06 4.87 -3.32
C THR A 72 29.21 6.00 -3.88
N LYS A 73 28.94 7.03 -3.07
CA LYS A 73 28.26 8.26 -3.53
C LYS A 73 28.83 8.82 -4.83
N ASP A 74 30.13 9.10 -4.86
CA ASP A 74 30.77 9.71 -6.03
C ASP A 74 30.68 8.82 -7.27
N SER A 75 30.76 7.50 -7.07
CA SER A 75 30.61 6.53 -8.15
C SER A 75 29.16 6.49 -8.64
N LEU A 76 28.17 6.52 -7.76
CA LEU A 76 26.76 6.58 -8.12
C LEU A 76 26.45 7.81 -8.97
N ILE A 77 26.92 8.99 -8.55
CA ILE A 77 26.76 10.24 -9.30
C ILE A 77 27.35 10.09 -10.69
N ASN A 78 28.60 9.62 -10.80
CA ASN A 78 29.26 9.41 -12.09
C ASN A 78 28.51 8.40 -12.98
N ILE A 79 28.03 7.30 -12.39
CA ILE A 79 27.25 6.27 -13.09
C ILE A 79 25.96 6.86 -13.66
N LEU A 80 25.25 7.69 -12.88
CA LEU A 80 24.02 8.34 -13.33
C LEU A 80 24.33 9.35 -14.45
N GLU A 81 25.25 10.27 -14.24
CA GLU A 81 25.64 11.30 -15.22
C GLU A 81 26.02 10.73 -16.59
N HIS A 82 26.59 9.53 -16.63
CA HIS A 82 27.07 8.90 -17.86
C HIS A 82 26.30 7.64 -18.27
N GLN A 83 25.26 7.24 -17.52
CA GLN A 83 24.42 6.07 -17.80
C GLN A 83 25.22 4.77 -18.06
N LYS A 84 26.33 4.61 -17.33
CA LYS A 84 27.27 3.49 -17.54
C LYS A 84 27.92 2.98 -16.26
N LEU A 85 27.98 1.67 -16.14
CA LEU A 85 28.73 0.95 -15.10
C LEU A 85 30.08 0.53 -15.68
N ILE A 86 31.17 1.11 -15.18
CA ILE A 86 32.52 0.79 -15.67
C ILE A 86 32.96 -0.58 -15.14
N LEU A 87 33.46 -1.44 -16.02
CA LEU A 87 34.02 -2.73 -15.62
C LEU A 87 35.35 -2.49 -14.88
N ILE A 88 35.43 -2.96 -13.63
CA ILE A 88 36.62 -2.81 -12.78
C ILE A 88 37.17 -4.17 -12.38
N ILE A 89 38.46 -4.21 -12.02
CA ILE A 89 39.04 -5.39 -11.36
C ILE A 89 38.65 -5.31 -9.86
N PRO A 90 37.88 -6.26 -9.32
CA PRO A 90 37.37 -6.19 -7.95
C PRO A 90 38.48 -6.03 -6.91
N ARG A 91 38.27 -5.13 -5.93
CA ARG A 91 39.21 -4.92 -4.82
C ARG A 91 39.17 -6.11 -3.88
N GLY A 92 40.32 -6.69 -3.57
CA GLY A 92 40.46 -7.80 -2.61
C GLY A 92 40.57 -9.19 -3.24
N ALA A 93 40.23 -9.35 -4.52
CA ALA A 93 40.86 -10.42 -5.29
C ALA A 93 42.34 -10.06 -5.37
N ASN A 94 43.22 -10.94 -4.91
CA ASN A 94 44.65 -10.76 -5.12
C ASN A 94 44.82 -10.49 -6.63
N LYS A 95 45.18 -9.26 -7.06
CA LYS A 95 45.00 -8.82 -8.47
C LYS A 95 45.67 -9.79 -9.44
N GLU A 96 46.75 -10.42 -8.98
CA GLU A 96 47.49 -11.49 -9.66
C GLU A 96 46.67 -12.76 -9.90
N LYS A 97 45.73 -13.09 -9.01
CA LYS A 97 44.90 -14.31 -9.05
C LYS A 97 43.61 -14.15 -9.84
N HIS A 98 43.13 -12.92 -10.10
CA HIS A 98 41.89 -12.67 -10.84
C HIS A 98 41.90 -11.30 -11.56
N PRO A 99 42.67 -11.15 -12.66
CA PRO A 99 42.90 -9.86 -13.33
C PRO A 99 41.76 -9.43 -14.28
N TYR A 100 40.57 -10.00 -14.15
CA TYR A 100 39.47 -9.75 -15.08
C TYR A 100 38.67 -8.53 -14.64
N LYS A 101 38.33 -7.66 -15.59
CA LYS A 101 37.40 -6.55 -15.35
C LYS A 101 35.96 -7.08 -15.42
N MET A 102 35.10 -6.60 -14.54
CA MET A 102 33.69 -6.98 -14.52
C MET A 102 32.85 -5.91 -13.81
N VAL A 103 31.54 -5.92 -14.03
CA VAL A 103 30.55 -5.26 -13.17
C VAL A 103 29.89 -6.35 -12.34
N CYS A 104 29.92 -6.21 -11.02
CA CYS A 104 29.31 -7.14 -10.09
C CYS A 104 27.96 -6.61 -9.59
N PHE A 105 27.01 -7.51 -9.42
CA PHE A 105 25.72 -7.26 -8.79
C PHE A 105 25.45 -8.32 -7.73
N THR A 106 24.66 -7.97 -6.74
CA THR A 106 24.13 -8.90 -5.75
C THR A 106 22.64 -9.15 -5.98
N GLU A 107 22.23 -10.41 -5.91
CA GLU A 107 20.83 -10.80 -5.92
C GLU A 107 20.31 -10.85 -4.47
N SER A 108 20.05 -9.69 -3.91
CA SER A 108 19.51 -9.55 -2.55
C SER A 108 18.24 -8.71 -2.57
N PRO A 109 17.22 -9.08 -1.79
CA PRO A 109 16.00 -8.28 -1.73
C PRO A 109 16.33 -6.92 -1.10
N PRO A 110 15.59 -5.86 -1.46
CA PRO A 110 15.86 -4.49 -1.00
C PRO A 110 16.14 -4.38 0.50
N PHE A 111 15.30 -5.00 1.33
CA PHE A 111 15.41 -4.92 2.80
C PHE A 111 16.64 -5.61 3.37
N ALA A 112 17.29 -6.50 2.60
CA ALA A 112 18.47 -7.24 3.02
C ALA A 112 19.79 -6.63 2.53
N LEU A 113 19.75 -5.52 1.80
CA LEU A 113 20.97 -4.85 1.32
C LEU A 113 21.84 -4.33 2.47
N ASP A 114 21.25 -3.98 3.60
CA ASP A 114 22.03 -3.48 4.73
C ASP A 114 22.90 -4.57 5.37
N PHE A 115 22.56 -5.86 5.18
CA PHE A 115 23.38 -7.01 5.60
C PHE A 115 24.86 -6.83 5.23
N PHE A 116 25.13 -6.28 4.05
CA PHE A 116 26.49 -6.06 3.53
C PHE A 116 27.31 -5.14 4.42
N ARG A 117 26.69 -4.15 5.08
CA ARG A 117 27.36 -3.23 6.02
C ARG A 117 27.76 -3.96 7.30
N TYR A 118 26.92 -4.87 7.82
CA TYR A 118 27.27 -5.71 8.99
C TYR A 118 28.41 -6.67 8.66
N ARG A 119 28.34 -7.32 7.50
CA ARG A 119 29.28 -8.39 7.11
C ARG A 119 30.66 -7.85 6.72
N TRP A 120 30.72 -6.69 6.09
CA TRP A 120 31.98 -6.10 5.63
C TRP A 120 32.51 -4.97 6.52
N SER A 121 31.95 -4.81 7.72
CA SER A 121 32.35 -3.82 8.72
C SER A 121 33.85 -3.82 9.07
N ASP A 122 34.54 -4.95 8.87
CA ASP A 122 35.97 -5.14 9.14
C ASP A 122 36.91 -4.93 7.95
N ARG A 123 36.38 -4.75 6.74
CA ARG A 123 37.24 -4.41 5.60
C ARG A 123 37.75 -2.99 5.82
N LYS A 124 39.09 -2.84 5.84
CA LYS A 124 39.80 -1.56 6.06
C LYS A 124 39.33 -0.43 5.14
N ASP A 125 38.73 -0.81 4.01
CA ASP A 125 38.39 0.07 2.91
C ASP A 125 36.93 0.53 2.95
N ARG A 126 36.25 0.45 4.10
CA ARG A 126 34.84 0.85 4.38
C ARG A 126 34.18 1.54 3.20
N ILE A 127 33.79 0.75 2.20
CA ILE A 127 32.98 1.27 1.12
C ILE A 127 31.68 1.65 1.82
N ASN A 128 31.31 2.93 1.74
CA ASN A 128 30.02 3.32 2.26
C ASN A 128 28.96 2.74 1.32
N LEU A 129 28.51 1.53 1.62
CA LEU A 129 27.57 0.75 0.81
C LEU A 129 26.12 1.22 0.97
N GLU A 130 25.94 2.47 1.40
CA GLU A 130 24.66 3.17 1.44
C GLU A 130 24.19 3.62 0.06
N TYR A 131 25.01 3.42 -0.98
CA TYR A 131 24.71 3.87 -2.34
C TYR A 131 24.65 2.68 -3.30
N GLY A 132 23.74 2.74 -4.26
CA GLY A 132 23.62 1.69 -5.26
C GLY A 132 22.47 1.87 -6.23
N LEU A 133 22.46 1.02 -7.26
CA LEU A 133 21.40 0.94 -8.27
C LEU A 133 20.80 -0.47 -8.27
N GLY A 134 19.48 -0.54 -8.24
CA GLY A 134 18.73 -1.79 -8.40
C GLY A 134 18.06 -1.86 -9.76
N PHE A 135 18.27 -2.97 -10.46
CA PHE A 135 17.72 -3.23 -11.78
C PHE A 135 16.85 -4.48 -11.75
N SER A 136 15.89 -4.58 -12.67
CA SER A 136 15.16 -5.85 -12.85
C SER A 136 16.13 -6.92 -13.37
N LYS A 137 15.99 -8.15 -12.85
CA LYS A 137 16.84 -9.27 -13.28
C LYS A 137 16.66 -9.57 -14.77
N GLU A 138 15.42 -9.51 -15.26
CA GLU A 138 15.10 -9.69 -16.67
C GLU A 138 15.83 -8.68 -17.55
N THR A 139 15.79 -7.38 -17.20
CA THR A 139 16.51 -6.33 -17.94
C THR A 139 18.00 -6.61 -17.97
N MET A 140 18.58 -7.00 -16.84
CA MET A 140 20.03 -7.26 -16.73
C MET A 140 20.48 -8.50 -17.53
N VAL A 141 19.67 -9.57 -17.57
CA VAL A 141 19.93 -10.74 -18.41
C VAL A 141 20.02 -10.33 -19.88
N HIS A 142 19.08 -9.52 -20.37
CA HIS A 142 19.10 -9.03 -21.75
C HIS A 142 20.34 -8.16 -22.05
N LYS A 143 20.93 -7.52 -21.05
CA LYS A 143 22.20 -6.77 -21.17
C LYS A 143 23.46 -7.62 -20.94
N GLY A 144 23.33 -8.94 -20.87
CA GLY A 144 24.47 -9.85 -20.75
C GLY A 144 25.05 -9.98 -19.33
N VAL A 145 24.24 -9.67 -18.31
CA VAL A 145 24.56 -9.95 -16.91
C VAL A 145 24.10 -11.37 -16.57
N TYR A 146 25.02 -12.20 -16.07
CA TYR A 146 24.76 -13.61 -15.79
C TYR A 146 25.17 -14.00 -14.36
N PRO A 147 24.57 -15.06 -13.78
CA PRO A 147 24.96 -15.53 -12.45
C PRO A 147 26.39 -16.09 -12.47
N THR A 148 27.12 -15.85 -11.38
CA THR A 148 28.49 -16.33 -11.18
C THR A 148 28.47 -17.82 -10.89
N VAL A 149 29.41 -18.56 -11.48
CA VAL A 149 29.60 -19.98 -11.21
C VAL A 149 30.59 -20.15 -10.07
N TYR A 150 30.18 -20.81 -9.00
CA TYR A 150 31.05 -21.05 -7.85
C TYR A 150 31.64 -22.46 -7.90
N LEU A 151 32.95 -22.56 -7.76
CA LEU A 151 33.69 -23.82 -7.78
C LEU A 151 34.49 -23.99 -6.49
N ASP A 152 34.70 -25.22 -6.05
CA ASP A 152 35.67 -25.48 -4.98
C ASP A 152 37.09 -25.10 -5.44
N GLU A 153 38.01 -24.96 -4.48
CA GLU A 153 39.37 -24.49 -4.76
C GLU A 153 40.12 -25.42 -5.75
N SER A 154 39.82 -26.73 -5.73
CA SER A 154 40.46 -27.72 -6.59
C SER A 154 39.98 -27.59 -8.04
N LEU A 155 38.66 -27.48 -8.25
CA LEU A 155 38.06 -27.26 -9.57
C LEU A 155 38.44 -25.88 -10.13
N PHE A 156 38.44 -24.84 -9.29
CA PHE A 156 38.87 -23.52 -9.70
C PHE A 156 40.34 -23.50 -10.14
N SER A 157 41.22 -24.18 -9.40
CA SER A 157 42.63 -24.35 -9.78
C SER A 157 42.78 -25.11 -11.10
N TYR A 158 41.99 -26.18 -11.30
CA TYR A 158 41.97 -26.92 -12.55
C TYR A 158 41.56 -26.05 -13.75
N VAL A 159 40.53 -25.21 -13.60
CA VAL A 159 40.11 -24.26 -14.65
C VAL A 159 41.22 -23.23 -14.95
N LYS A 160 41.92 -22.74 -13.93
CA LYS A 160 43.08 -21.86 -14.13
C LYS A 160 44.20 -22.54 -14.89
N ASP A 161 44.47 -23.81 -14.61
CA ASP A 161 45.48 -24.57 -15.33
C ASP A 161 45.05 -24.91 -16.76
N LEU A 162 43.75 -25.13 -17.00
CA LEU A 162 43.20 -25.20 -18.36
C LEU A 162 43.46 -23.90 -19.13
N LYS A 163 43.25 -22.72 -18.52
CA LYS A 163 43.60 -21.43 -19.14
C LYS A 163 45.06 -21.38 -19.55
N LYS A 164 45.98 -21.72 -18.64
CA LYS A 164 47.43 -21.69 -18.92
C LYS A 164 47.79 -22.59 -20.09
N ARG A 165 47.17 -23.77 -20.20
CA ARG A 165 47.36 -24.68 -21.34
C ARG A 165 46.83 -24.09 -22.64
N VAL A 166 45.67 -23.45 -22.61
CA VAL A 166 45.10 -22.74 -23.77
C VAL A 166 46.00 -21.57 -24.19
N ASP A 167 46.49 -20.77 -23.24
CA ASP A 167 47.33 -19.62 -23.50
C ASP A 167 48.69 -20.01 -24.10
N GLY A 168 49.29 -21.10 -23.60
CA GLY A 168 50.59 -21.62 -24.05
C GLY A 168 50.55 -22.50 -25.30
N SER A 169 49.37 -22.96 -25.73
CA SER A 169 49.22 -23.80 -26.92
C SER A 169 49.32 -22.97 -28.19
N GLN A 170 50.20 -23.37 -29.11
CA GLN A 170 50.31 -22.77 -30.45
C GLN A 170 49.07 -23.02 -31.32
N LYS A 171 48.25 -24.03 -31.00
CA LYS A 171 47.02 -24.36 -31.73
C LYS A 171 45.82 -23.50 -31.31
N SER A 172 45.95 -22.73 -30.23
CA SER A 172 44.87 -21.92 -29.70
C SER A 172 44.70 -20.63 -30.49
N THR A 173 43.50 -20.37 -31.00
CA THR A 173 43.16 -19.09 -31.62
C THR A 173 43.03 -17.99 -30.56
N ASN A 174 43.20 -16.72 -30.97
CA ASN A 174 42.98 -15.57 -30.07
C ASN A 174 41.53 -15.52 -29.56
N GLU A 175 40.58 -15.95 -30.38
CA GLU A 175 39.18 -16.06 -30.02
C GLU A 175 38.97 -17.07 -28.87
N MET A 176 39.57 -18.25 -28.96
CA MET A 176 39.48 -19.26 -27.89
C MET A 176 40.09 -18.77 -26.57
N LYS A 177 41.20 -18.01 -26.64
CA LYS A 177 41.80 -17.37 -25.45
C LYS A 177 40.84 -16.36 -24.83
N LYS A 178 40.23 -15.50 -25.66
CA LYS A 178 39.26 -14.50 -25.21
C LYS A 178 38.01 -15.13 -24.58
N GLU A 179 37.45 -16.18 -25.19
CA GLU A 179 36.30 -16.90 -24.63
C GLU A 179 36.65 -17.59 -23.30
N MET A 180 37.86 -18.15 -23.18
CA MET A 180 38.33 -18.71 -21.92
C MET A 180 38.48 -17.62 -20.83
N GLU A 181 38.92 -16.41 -21.19
CA GLU A 181 38.97 -15.28 -20.26
C GLU A 181 37.58 -14.85 -19.80
N LEU A 182 36.61 -14.77 -20.71
CA LEU A 182 35.21 -14.46 -20.37
C LEU A 182 34.60 -15.53 -19.46
N LEU A 183 34.86 -16.81 -19.75
CA LEU A 183 34.42 -17.93 -18.93
C LEU A 183 34.98 -17.83 -17.51
N ILE A 184 36.28 -17.58 -17.38
CA ILE A 184 36.95 -17.54 -16.07
C ILE A 184 36.52 -16.31 -15.27
N ALA A 185 36.30 -15.17 -15.94
CA ALA A 185 35.74 -13.98 -15.30
C ALA A 185 34.35 -14.25 -14.68
N GLN A 186 33.60 -15.23 -15.21
CA GLN A 186 32.30 -15.66 -14.69
C GLN A 186 32.39 -16.66 -13.53
N ILE A 187 33.59 -17.14 -13.19
CA ILE A 187 33.82 -18.17 -12.16
C ILE A 187 34.40 -17.53 -10.90
N SER A 188 33.95 -17.99 -9.74
CA SER A 188 34.54 -17.66 -8.43
C SER A 188 34.85 -18.90 -7.62
N PRO A 189 35.93 -18.89 -6.82
CA PRO A 189 36.12 -19.95 -5.85
C PRO A 189 35.12 -19.81 -4.69
N LEU A 190 34.73 -20.93 -4.10
CA LEU A 190 33.84 -21.02 -2.94
C LEU A 190 34.48 -20.42 -1.68
N PHE A 191 35.81 -20.30 -1.63
CA PHE A 191 36.57 -19.82 -0.46
C PHE A 191 36.18 -20.56 0.85
N GLU A 192 35.94 -21.86 0.78
CA GLU A 192 35.45 -22.69 1.89
C GLU A 192 36.38 -22.68 3.12
N ASN A 193 37.67 -22.50 2.86
CA ASN A 193 38.74 -22.54 3.86
C ASN A 193 39.18 -21.16 4.37
N ALA A 194 38.60 -20.06 3.87
CA ALA A 194 38.93 -18.73 4.34
C ALA A 194 38.26 -18.43 5.70
N ASP A 195 38.90 -17.62 6.55
CA ASP A 195 38.38 -17.26 7.89
C ASP A 195 36.97 -16.65 7.86
N LEU A 196 36.60 -16.01 6.76
CA LEU A 196 35.28 -15.39 6.54
C LEU A 196 34.36 -16.18 5.60
N ARG A 197 34.73 -17.41 5.19
CA ARG A 197 34.05 -18.40 4.30
C ARG A 197 33.02 -17.84 3.29
N GLY A 198 33.17 -18.13 2.00
CA GLY A 198 32.09 -17.99 1.00
C GLY A 198 32.01 -16.64 0.29
N TYR A 199 32.02 -16.61 -1.04
CA TYR A 199 31.40 -15.55 -1.85
C TYR A 199 30.06 -16.02 -2.46
N THR A 200 29.66 -17.28 -2.22
CA THR A 200 28.42 -17.88 -2.71
C THR A 200 27.15 -17.26 -2.17
N TRP A 201 27.23 -16.71 -0.96
CA TRP A 201 26.10 -16.13 -0.24
C TRP A 201 25.58 -14.84 -0.87
N GLU A 202 26.33 -14.20 -1.76
CA GLU A 202 25.89 -12.97 -2.43
C GLU A 202 24.99 -13.25 -3.62
N ARG A 203 24.98 -14.51 -4.11
CA ARG A 203 24.47 -14.86 -5.44
C ARG A 203 24.90 -13.78 -6.42
N GLU A 204 26.20 -13.72 -6.67
CA GLU A 204 26.80 -12.66 -7.45
C GLU A 204 26.42 -12.83 -8.92
N TRP A 205 26.05 -11.74 -9.57
CA TRP A 205 25.86 -11.67 -11.01
C TRP A 205 26.93 -10.76 -11.62
N ARG A 206 27.40 -11.10 -12.82
CA ARG A 206 28.50 -10.41 -13.48
C ARG A 206 28.18 -10.05 -14.91
N CYS A 207 28.61 -8.88 -15.33
CA CYS A 207 28.88 -8.58 -16.73
C CYS A 207 30.40 -8.56 -16.95
N THR A 208 30.88 -9.38 -17.89
CA THR A 208 32.31 -9.57 -18.18
C THR A 208 32.70 -9.10 -19.58
N ARG A 209 31.74 -8.66 -20.39
CA ARG A 209 31.94 -8.24 -21.78
C ARG A 209 31.97 -6.72 -21.89
N GLY A 210 32.92 -6.21 -22.68
CA GLY A 210 33.07 -4.77 -22.96
C GLY A 210 33.98 -4.04 -21.97
N ASP A 211 33.96 -2.72 -22.01
CA ASP A 211 34.65 -1.83 -21.03
C ASP A 211 33.66 -1.19 -20.04
N SER A 212 32.39 -1.10 -20.42
CA SER A 212 31.28 -0.65 -19.58
C SER A 212 30.00 -1.42 -19.90
N LEU A 213 29.10 -1.43 -18.93
CA LEU A 213 27.71 -1.85 -19.09
C LEU A 213 26.82 -0.60 -19.16
N GLU A 214 26.22 -0.36 -20.32
CA GLU A 214 25.35 0.79 -20.59
C GLU A 214 23.90 0.47 -20.21
N PHE A 215 23.19 1.45 -19.66
CA PHE A 215 21.79 1.32 -19.25
C PHE A 215 21.05 2.64 -19.41
N ASP A 216 19.74 2.58 -19.61
CA ASP A 216 18.88 3.76 -19.67
C ASP A 216 18.28 4.02 -18.29
N TYR A 217 17.82 5.24 -17.97
CA TYR A 217 17.19 5.47 -16.66
C TYR A 217 15.91 4.63 -16.46
N VAL A 218 15.27 4.25 -17.57
CA VAL A 218 14.13 3.31 -17.57
C VAL A 218 14.46 1.91 -17.04
N ASP A 219 15.73 1.52 -17.11
CA ASP A 219 16.20 0.23 -16.61
C ASP A 219 16.32 0.22 -15.08
N ILE A 220 16.48 1.39 -14.45
CA ILE A 220 16.64 1.52 -13.00
C ILE A 220 15.27 1.36 -12.32
N ARG A 221 15.19 0.43 -11.37
CA ARG A 221 14.01 0.27 -10.49
C ARG A 221 14.23 0.87 -9.13
N TYR A 222 15.45 0.82 -8.63
CA TYR A 222 15.79 1.35 -7.31
C TYR A 222 17.04 2.20 -7.35
N ILE A 223 17.03 3.27 -6.55
CA ILE A 223 18.23 4.00 -6.18
C ILE A 223 18.38 3.91 -4.66
N CYS A 224 19.47 3.32 -4.22
CA CYS A 224 19.79 3.24 -2.80
C CYS A 224 20.62 4.49 -2.45
N CYS A 225 20.15 5.31 -1.50
CA CYS A 225 20.89 6.46 -0.98
C CYS A 225 20.24 7.00 0.31
N PRO A 226 20.98 7.77 1.15
CA PRO A 226 20.39 8.43 2.30
C PRO A 226 19.32 9.46 1.92
N ARG A 227 18.27 9.60 2.76
CA ARG A 227 17.16 10.55 2.56
C ARG A 227 17.60 11.96 2.18
N ALA A 228 18.61 12.46 2.89
CA ALA A 228 19.13 13.81 2.72
C ALA A 228 19.74 14.06 1.33
N GLU A 229 20.04 12.99 0.58
CA GLU A 229 20.70 13.07 -0.73
C GLU A 229 19.77 12.74 -1.91
N GLN A 230 18.57 12.23 -1.65
CA GLN A 230 17.63 11.82 -2.70
C GLN A 230 17.29 12.94 -3.67
N GLU A 231 17.08 14.16 -3.16
CA GLU A 231 16.71 15.30 -4.00
C GLU A 231 17.84 15.71 -4.95
N ALA A 232 19.08 15.69 -4.45
CA ALA A 232 20.25 15.97 -5.29
C ALA A 232 20.42 14.91 -6.39
N ILE A 233 20.17 13.63 -6.06
CA ILE A 233 20.25 12.54 -7.04
C ILE A 233 19.10 12.61 -8.04
N ARG A 234 17.88 12.92 -7.59
CA ARG A 234 16.71 13.13 -8.46
C ARG A 234 17.01 14.20 -9.51
N LYS A 235 17.59 15.32 -9.08
CA LYS A 235 17.94 16.42 -9.97
C LYS A 235 18.90 16.02 -11.09
N ILE A 236 19.89 15.14 -10.83
CA ILE A 236 20.80 14.63 -11.87
C ILE A 236 20.02 13.94 -13.00
N ILE A 237 18.97 13.19 -12.65
CA ILE A 237 18.13 12.48 -13.61
C ILE A 237 17.20 13.48 -14.33
N GLU A 238 16.64 14.47 -13.63
CA GLU A 238 15.80 15.51 -14.25
C GLU A 238 16.57 16.33 -15.28
N ASP A 239 17.82 16.69 -14.97
CA ASP A 239 18.70 17.47 -15.83
C ASP A 239 19.09 16.72 -17.12
N SER A 240 18.90 15.39 -17.17
CA SER A 240 19.15 14.56 -18.36
C SER A 240 18.04 14.57 -19.41
N ASN A 241 16.92 15.27 -19.16
CA ASN A 241 15.67 15.26 -19.94
C ASN A 241 14.84 13.96 -19.89
N GLU A 242 15.20 12.98 -19.06
CA GLU A 242 14.42 11.74 -18.85
C GLU A 242 13.50 11.83 -17.61
N VAL A 243 12.71 12.92 -17.51
CA VAL A 243 11.87 13.19 -16.33
C VAL A 243 10.83 12.08 -16.07
N GLU A 244 10.33 11.45 -17.13
CA GLU A 244 9.38 10.33 -17.01
C GLU A 244 10.00 9.14 -16.28
N ALA A 245 11.32 8.93 -16.39
CA ALA A 245 11.98 7.79 -15.78
C ALA A 245 11.97 7.86 -14.24
N ILE A 246 11.88 9.06 -13.69
CA ILE A 246 11.85 9.25 -12.24
C ILE A 246 10.58 8.69 -11.61
N GLN A 247 9.48 8.63 -12.37
CA GLN A 247 8.19 8.17 -11.86
C GLN A 247 8.20 6.68 -11.49
N HIS A 248 9.07 5.87 -12.11
CA HIS A 248 9.18 4.44 -11.83
C HIS A 248 10.38 4.07 -10.95
N ILE A 249 11.25 5.03 -10.62
CA ILE A 249 12.41 4.80 -9.76
C ILE A 249 11.98 4.96 -8.29
N GLN A 250 12.14 3.91 -7.51
CA GLN A 250 11.94 3.94 -6.08
C GLN A 250 13.26 4.23 -5.35
N PHE A 251 13.29 5.29 -4.55
CA PHE A 251 14.42 5.58 -3.68
C PHE A 251 14.33 4.75 -2.39
N LEU A 252 15.43 4.09 -2.02
CA LEU A 252 15.53 3.20 -0.86
C LEU A 252 16.45 3.79 0.20
N GLU A 253 15.91 3.94 1.42
CA GLU A 253 16.62 4.40 2.62
C GLU A 253 16.84 3.27 3.64
N ASN A 254 16.54 2.03 3.27
CA ASN A 254 16.19 0.95 4.17
C ASN A 254 17.35 0.29 4.93
N TRP A 255 18.36 1.09 5.27
CA TRP A 255 19.51 0.74 6.10
C TRP A 255 19.19 0.53 7.59
N GLN A 256 17.92 0.27 7.90
CA GLN A 256 17.39 -0.07 9.23
C GLN A 256 16.37 -1.22 9.16
N GLU A 257 15.71 -1.41 8.01
CA GLU A 257 14.73 -2.50 7.82
C GLU A 257 15.35 -3.88 8.03
N TYR A 258 16.64 -4.04 7.72
CA TYR A 258 17.34 -5.30 7.93
C TYR A 258 17.32 -5.73 9.41
N ASP A 259 17.61 -4.82 10.34
CA ASP A 259 17.60 -5.14 11.77
C ASP A 259 16.19 -5.47 12.25
N GLU A 260 15.17 -4.73 11.77
CA GLU A 260 13.78 -4.97 12.12
C GLU A 260 13.30 -6.34 11.64
N ILE A 261 13.57 -6.68 10.38
CA ILE A 261 13.15 -7.95 9.77
C ILE A 261 13.96 -9.10 10.35
N THR A 262 15.27 -8.96 10.53
CA THR A 262 16.10 -10.01 11.14
C THR A 262 15.64 -10.26 12.58
N THR A 263 15.37 -9.22 13.35
CA THR A 263 14.82 -9.34 14.71
C THR A 263 13.46 -10.04 14.70
N PHE A 264 12.58 -9.70 13.75
CA PHE A 264 11.29 -10.33 13.58
C PHE A 264 11.41 -11.83 13.22
N LEU A 265 12.29 -12.16 12.28
CA LEU A 265 12.53 -13.55 11.83
C LEU A 265 13.21 -14.38 12.93
N GLN A 266 14.14 -13.80 13.67
CA GLN A 266 14.76 -14.45 14.83
C GLN A 266 13.72 -14.71 15.92
N ARG A 267 12.86 -13.73 16.26
CA ARG A 267 11.75 -13.96 17.20
C ARG A 267 10.88 -15.14 16.75
N ARG A 268 10.53 -15.20 15.46
CA ARG A 268 9.77 -16.33 14.88
C ARG A 268 10.46 -17.68 14.95
N GLN A 269 11.79 -17.74 14.85
CA GLN A 269 12.53 -19.00 14.99
C GLN A 269 12.63 -19.46 16.45
N PHE A 270 12.54 -18.54 17.41
CA PHE A 270 12.63 -18.83 18.85
C PHE A 270 11.28 -19.12 19.52
N THR A 271 10.19 -18.58 18.97
CA THR A 271 8.83 -18.99 19.31
C THR A 271 8.58 -20.33 18.61
N GLY A 272 8.74 -21.44 19.34
CA GLY A 272 8.46 -22.79 18.81
C GLY A 272 7.09 -22.85 18.14
N ASP A 273 6.91 -23.82 17.24
CA ASP A 273 5.72 -23.99 16.37
C ASP A 273 4.36 -23.80 17.09
N ASP A 274 4.30 -24.04 18.40
CA ASP A 274 3.12 -23.86 19.25
C ASP A 274 2.57 -22.40 19.29
N GLU A 275 3.43 -21.38 19.35
CA GLU A 275 2.98 -19.96 19.41
C GLU A 275 2.57 -19.46 18.00
N LEU A 276 3.16 -20.04 16.95
CA LEU A 276 2.75 -19.80 15.57
C LEU A 276 1.41 -20.48 15.26
N GLU A 277 1.16 -21.69 15.76
CA GLU A 277 -0.16 -22.32 15.70
C GLU A 277 -1.20 -21.50 16.46
N GLU A 278 -0.86 -20.96 17.63
CA GLU A 278 -1.74 -20.09 18.39
C GLU A 278 -2.05 -18.77 17.65
N LEU A 279 -1.04 -18.13 17.05
CA LEU A 279 -1.22 -16.93 16.22
C LEU A 279 -1.98 -17.21 14.91
N LEU A 280 -1.78 -18.37 14.29
CA LEU A 280 -2.54 -18.80 13.10
C LEU A 280 -3.99 -19.12 13.48
N ALA A 281 -4.22 -19.74 14.63
CA ALA A 281 -5.54 -19.96 15.19
C ALA A 281 -6.22 -18.63 15.53
N GLU A 282 -5.48 -17.65 16.07
CA GLU A 282 -5.97 -16.32 16.37
C GLU A 282 -6.27 -15.53 15.09
N LYS A 283 -5.41 -15.58 14.07
CA LYS A 283 -5.69 -15.00 12.75
C LYS A 283 -6.91 -15.63 12.09
N CYS A 284 -7.11 -16.93 12.25
CA CYS A 284 -8.31 -17.63 11.79
C CYS A 284 -9.56 -17.14 12.53
N ARG A 285 -9.49 -16.95 13.86
CA ARG A 285 -10.57 -16.35 14.66
C ARG A 285 -10.87 -14.92 14.19
N THR A 286 -9.86 -14.09 13.96
CA THR A 286 -10.02 -12.72 13.49
C THR A 286 -10.64 -12.66 12.09
N ASN A 287 -10.24 -13.55 11.17
CA ASN A 287 -10.84 -13.64 9.85
C ASN A 287 -12.31 -14.10 9.91
N ASN A 288 -12.65 -15.04 10.80
CA ASN A 288 -14.03 -15.43 11.04
C ASN A 288 -14.86 -14.27 11.61
N LEU A 289 -14.28 -13.47 12.50
CA LEU A 289 -14.91 -12.28 13.06
C LEU A 289 -15.13 -11.20 11.99
N ILE A 290 -14.15 -10.97 11.11
CA ILE A 290 -14.28 -10.07 9.96
C ILE A 290 -15.40 -10.54 9.03
N ASN A 291 -15.45 -11.84 8.70
CA ASN A 291 -16.51 -12.41 7.86
C ASN A 291 -17.89 -12.28 8.53
N TYR A 292 -17.97 -12.50 9.84
CA TYR A 292 -19.16 -12.28 10.63
C TYR A 292 -19.62 -10.82 10.53
N TYR A 293 -18.74 -9.85 10.80
CA TYR A 293 -19.08 -8.43 10.68
C TYR A 293 -19.49 -8.03 9.26
N ASN A 294 -18.78 -8.50 8.23
CA ASN A 294 -19.12 -8.24 6.84
C ASN A 294 -20.53 -8.77 6.48
N SER A 295 -20.91 -9.93 7.02
CA SER A 295 -22.26 -10.47 6.83
C SER A 295 -23.33 -9.60 7.50
N HIS A 296 -23.03 -9.04 8.68
CA HIS A 296 -23.92 -8.10 9.37
C HIS A 296 -24.01 -6.74 8.66
N TYR A 297 -22.90 -6.21 8.15
CA TYR A 297 -22.89 -4.99 7.34
C TYR A 297 -23.76 -5.15 6.09
N LYS A 298 -23.65 -6.28 5.40
CA LYS A 298 -24.50 -6.59 4.24
C LYS A 298 -25.99 -6.59 4.63
N LYS A 299 -26.35 -7.18 5.76
CA LYS A 299 -27.73 -7.20 6.26
C LYS A 299 -28.25 -5.82 6.65
N ILE A 300 -27.39 -4.97 7.20
CA ILE A 300 -27.72 -3.55 7.47
C ILE A 300 -28.00 -2.81 6.16
N ASP A 301 -27.22 -3.06 5.11
CA ASP A 301 -27.40 -2.42 3.80
C ASP A 301 -28.70 -2.87 3.10
N GLU A 302 -29.04 -4.16 3.23
CA GLU A 302 -30.34 -4.70 2.80
C GLU A 302 -31.51 -4.05 3.56
N LEU A 303 -31.38 -3.88 4.88
CA LEU A 303 -32.39 -3.19 5.70
C LEU A 303 -32.54 -1.71 5.34
N LYS A 304 -31.44 -1.00 5.04
CA LYS A 304 -31.48 0.39 4.54
C LYS A 304 -32.22 0.48 3.22
N THR A 305 -31.96 -0.47 2.32
CA THR A 305 -32.66 -0.55 1.03
C THR A 305 -34.15 -0.74 1.23
N HIS A 306 -34.55 -1.66 2.11
CA HIS A 306 -35.96 -1.89 2.42
C HIS A 306 -36.63 -0.69 3.10
N LEU A 307 -35.92 -0.01 4.01
CA LEU A 307 -36.40 1.22 4.64
C LEU A 307 -36.67 2.31 3.59
N ASN A 308 -35.75 2.50 2.65
CA ASN A 308 -35.94 3.47 1.56
C ASN A 308 -37.16 3.13 0.69
N GLN A 309 -37.41 1.84 0.43
CA GLN A 309 -38.62 1.42 -0.29
C GLN A 309 -39.90 1.76 0.48
N VAL A 310 -39.91 1.54 1.80
CA VAL A 310 -41.05 1.88 2.66
C VAL A 310 -41.27 3.40 2.71
N VAL A 311 -40.20 4.18 2.84
CA VAL A 311 -40.27 5.66 2.81
C VAL A 311 -40.86 6.16 1.49
N ASN A 312 -40.38 5.63 0.36
CA ASN A 312 -40.92 5.97 -0.95
C ASN A 312 -42.40 5.58 -1.08
N TYR A 313 -42.79 4.41 -0.58
CA TYR A 313 -44.19 3.98 -0.58
C TYR A 313 -45.08 4.92 0.23
N ILE A 314 -44.64 5.33 1.44
CA ILE A 314 -45.36 6.27 2.29
C ILE A 314 -45.50 7.63 1.59
N ASN A 315 -44.43 8.14 0.98
CA ASN A 315 -44.47 9.41 0.26
C ASN A 315 -45.45 9.37 -0.92
N ASN A 316 -45.42 8.29 -1.72
CA ASN A 316 -46.38 8.11 -2.80
C ASN A 316 -47.83 8.06 -2.28
N LYS A 317 -48.08 7.35 -1.17
CA LYS A 317 -49.41 7.31 -0.55
C LYS A 317 -49.85 8.65 0.01
N LYS A 318 -48.92 9.45 0.54
CA LYS A 318 -49.19 10.82 1.00
C LYS A 318 -49.63 11.72 -0.17
N GLU A 319 -48.98 11.60 -1.32
CA GLU A 319 -49.36 12.32 -2.54
C GLU A 319 -50.76 11.91 -3.03
N GLU A 320 -51.06 10.61 -3.08
CA GLU A 320 -52.40 10.11 -3.45
C GLU A 320 -53.51 10.64 -2.51
N ILE A 321 -53.25 10.69 -1.20
CA ILE A 321 -54.20 11.22 -0.22
C ILE A 321 -54.38 12.73 -0.41
N GLN A 322 -53.29 13.47 -0.62
CA GLN A 322 -53.36 14.91 -0.84
C GLN A 322 -54.14 15.25 -2.12
N ASP A 323 -53.96 14.47 -3.17
CA ASP A 323 -54.74 14.59 -4.41
C ASP A 323 -56.23 14.31 -4.17
N SER A 324 -56.56 13.32 -3.33
CA SER A 324 -57.94 13.01 -2.98
C SER A 324 -58.60 14.13 -2.17
N ILE A 325 -57.89 14.69 -1.18
CA ILE A 325 -58.34 15.87 -0.40
C ILE A 325 -58.57 17.07 -1.32
N ASN A 326 -57.63 17.33 -2.25
CA ASN A 326 -57.77 18.43 -3.21
C ASN A 326 -58.99 18.24 -4.12
N ARG A 327 -59.27 17.00 -4.55
CA ARG A 327 -60.46 16.67 -5.35
C ARG A 327 -61.75 16.92 -4.58
N GLU A 328 -61.84 16.48 -3.33
CA GLU A 328 -63.03 16.71 -2.48
C GLU A 328 -63.26 18.20 -2.23
N ALA A 329 -62.22 18.96 -1.90
CA ALA A 329 -62.32 20.40 -1.68
C ALA A 329 -62.82 21.15 -2.94
N ILE A 330 -62.38 20.73 -4.14
CA ILE A 330 -62.89 21.28 -5.41
C ILE A 330 -64.37 20.95 -5.61
N LEU A 331 -64.80 19.73 -5.27
CA LEU A 331 -66.20 19.31 -5.38
C LEU A 331 -67.11 20.10 -4.43
N GLU A 332 -66.69 20.28 -3.18
CA GLU A 332 -67.40 21.13 -2.20
C GLU A 332 -67.53 22.56 -2.71
N TYR A 333 -66.43 23.17 -3.18
CA TYR A 333 -66.47 24.52 -3.74
C TYR A 333 -67.43 24.65 -4.94
N ILE A 334 -67.46 23.65 -5.83
CA ILE A 334 -68.40 23.63 -6.96
C ILE A 334 -69.85 23.53 -6.45
N ALA A 335 -70.12 22.68 -5.46
CA ALA A 335 -71.45 22.50 -4.90
C ALA A 335 -71.99 23.79 -4.26
N GLU A 336 -71.17 24.47 -3.45
CA GLU A 336 -71.54 25.71 -2.78
C GLU A 336 -71.84 26.85 -3.77
N ASN A 337 -71.07 26.96 -4.85
CA ASN A 337 -71.13 28.14 -5.74
C ASN A 337 -72.10 27.97 -6.93
N PHE A 338 -72.36 26.74 -7.36
CA PHE A 338 -73.11 26.46 -8.60
C PHE A 338 -74.43 25.71 -8.40
N GLY A 339 -74.73 25.24 -7.19
CA GLY A 339 -75.97 24.53 -6.85
C GLY A 339 -75.97 23.08 -7.35
N GLU A 340 -76.54 22.17 -6.55
CA GLU A 340 -76.49 20.71 -6.78
C GLU A 340 -77.01 20.29 -8.17
N GLU A 341 -78.05 20.96 -8.69
CA GLU A 341 -78.64 20.64 -9.99
C GLU A 341 -77.70 20.87 -11.19
N SER A 342 -76.66 21.71 -11.05
CA SER A 342 -75.68 21.96 -12.12
C SER A 342 -74.62 20.85 -12.23
N ILE A 343 -74.49 20.01 -11.21
CA ILE A 343 -73.40 19.03 -11.05
C ILE A 343 -73.74 17.69 -11.69
N GLU A 344 -75.04 17.34 -11.74
CA GLU A 344 -75.48 15.99 -12.05
C GLU A 344 -75.34 15.56 -13.51
N GLY A 345 -75.30 16.50 -14.46
CA GLY A 345 -75.26 16.17 -15.90
C GLY A 345 -73.85 16.16 -16.52
N GLY A 346 -73.03 17.17 -16.23
CA GLY A 346 -71.75 17.37 -16.92
C GLY A 346 -70.52 16.89 -16.15
N VAL A 347 -70.47 17.22 -14.86
CA VAL A 347 -69.27 17.05 -14.02
C VAL A 347 -69.06 15.59 -13.61
N LYS A 348 -70.14 14.85 -13.30
CA LYS A 348 -70.07 13.40 -13.01
C LYS A 348 -69.49 12.57 -14.16
N SER A 349 -69.71 12.97 -15.43
CA SER A 349 -69.18 12.23 -16.59
C SER A 349 -67.67 12.40 -16.77
N ILE A 350 -67.13 13.57 -16.45
CA ILE A 350 -65.70 13.89 -16.58
C ILE A 350 -64.88 13.26 -15.45
N ILE A 351 -65.48 13.05 -14.27
CA ILE A 351 -64.81 12.50 -13.10
C ILE A 351 -64.63 10.98 -13.18
N ASN A 352 -65.56 10.26 -13.82
CA ASN A 352 -65.53 8.79 -13.87
C ASN A 352 -64.47 8.19 -14.82
N ASP A 353 -63.93 8.96 -15.77
CA ASP A 353 -62.94 8.47 -16.74
C ASP A 353 -61.47 8.51 -16.23
N GLY A 354 -61.25 8.88 -14.96
CA GLY A 354 -59.93 8.76 -14.30
C GLY A 354 -58.90 9.81 -14.72
N SER A 355 -59.08 10.53 -15.84
CA SER A 355 -58.30 11.73 -16.19
C SER A 355 -59.09 12.98 -15.83
N ILE A 356 -58.85 13.51 -14.63
CA ILE A 356 -59.29 14.87 -14.30
C ILE A 356 -58.34 15.83 -15.00
N ASP A 357 -58.68 16.23 -16.23
CA ASP A 357 -58.05 17.42 -16.80
C ASP A 357 -58.61 18.63 -16.05
N LEU A 358 -57.84 19.09 -15.07
CA LEU A 358 -58.13 20.26 -14.26
C LEU A 358 -58.42 21.47 -15.16
N GLY A 359 -57.80 21.54 -16.35
CA GLY A 359 -58.07 22.54 -17.37
C GLY A 359 -59.49 22.46 -17.92
N LEU A 360 -60.07 21.27 -18.07
CA LEU A 360 -61.44 21.08 -18.53
C LEU A 360 -62.47 21.47 -17.45
N ILE A 361 -62.19 21.16 -16.18
CA ILE A 361 -63.04 21.58 -15.06
C ILE A 361 -63.00 23.11 -14.91
N ILE A 362 -61.81 23.71 -14.93
CA ILE A 362 -61.64 25.17 -14.89
C ILE A 362 -62.33 25.83 -16.10
N ALA A 363 -62.19 25.26 -17.31
CA ALA A 363 -62.86 25.78 -18.50
C ALA A 363 -64.39 25.71 -18.39
N ASN A 364 -64.95 24.63 -17.84
CA ASN A 364 -66.38 24.48 -17.63
C ASN A 364 -66.92 25.38 -16.51
N VAL A 365 -66.20 25.52 -15.40
CA VAL A 365 -66.53 26.46 -14.32
C VAL A 365 -66.49 27.90 -14.85
N ALA A 366 -65.43 28.27 -15.58
CA ALA A 366 -65.33 29.58 -16.23
C ALA A 366 -66.46 29.81 -17.25
N TYR A 367 -66.86 28.79 -18.00
CA TYR A 367 -68.00 28.84 -18.90
C TYR A 367 -69.32 29.06 -18.15
N CYS A 368 -69.56 28.33 -17.07
CA CYS A 368 -70.75 28.47 -16.22
C CYS A 368 -70.82 29.84 -15.54
N VAL A 369 -69.70 30.36 -15.00
CA VAL A 369 -69.60 31.73 -14.46
C VAL A 369 -69.91 32.75 -15.56
N LYS A 370 -69.32 32.60 -16.76
CA LYS A 370 -69.59 33.47 -17.91
C LYS A 370 -71.07 33.48 -18.31
N GLN A 371 -71.75 32.33 -18.25
CA GLN A 371 -73.18 32.23 -18.54
C GLN A 371 -74.07 32.80 -17.42
N LYS A 372 -73.71 32.60 -16.15
CA LYS A 372 -74.41 33.15 -14.98
C LYS A 372 -74.29 34.69 -14.94
N VAL A 373 -73.09 35.22 -15.20
CA VAL A 373 -72.84 36.66 -15.37
C VAL A 373 -73.61 37.21 -16.57
N LYS A 374 -73.62 36.53 -17.73
CA LYS A 374 -74.46 36.93 -18.88
C LYS A 374 -75.96 36.99 -18.56
N LYS A 375 -76.48 36.06 -17.74
CA LYS A 375 -77.89 36.03 -17.30
C LYS A 375 -78.20 37.15 -16.31
N GLN A 376 -77.34 37.38 -15.32
CA GLN A 376 -77.53 38.43 -14.31
C GLN A 376 -77.37 39.85 -14.89
N VAL A 377 -76.59 39.99 -15.97
CA VAL A 377 -76.29 41.29 -16.57
C VAL A 377 -77.07 41.53 -17.87
N LYS A 378 -78.30 41.00 -17.97
CA LYS A 378 -79.25 41.44 -19.00
C LYS A 378 -79.50 42.94 -18.87
N GLY A 379 -78.73 43.74 -19.62
CA GLY A 379 -78.93 45.18 -19.80
C GLY A 379 -77.69 46.09 -19.61
N LYS A 380 -76.53 45.60 -19.16
CA LYS A 380 -75.32 46.45 -19.03
C LYS A 380 -74.09 45.79 -19.68
N LYS A 381 -73.25 46.57 -20.36
CA LYS A 381 -71.94 46.06 -20.84
C LYS A 381 -71.05 45.85 -19.61
N VAL A 382 -70.68 44.60 -19.31
CA VAL A 382 -69.64 44.31 -18.33
C VAL A 382 -68.30 44.42 -19.03
N ASP A 383 -67.41 45.26 -18.49
CA ASP A 383 -66.04 45.39 -18.96
C ASP A 383 -65.19 44.23 -18.41
N GLY A 384 -64.34 43.65 -19.26
CA GLY A 384 -63.48 42.51 -18.91
C GLY A 384 -62.50 42.84 -17.78
N GLU A 385 -62.16 44.12 -17.59
CA GLU A 385 -61.27 44.59 -16.53
C GLU A 385 -61.86 44.41 -15.12
N TYR A 386 -63.19 44.52 -14.99
CA TYR A 386 -63.88 44.35 -13.70
C TYR A 386 -63.85 42.89 -13.22
N ILE A 387 -64.09 41.95 -14.14
CA ILE A 387 -64.04 40.51 -13.82
C ILE A 387 -62.61 40.11 -13.45
N ARG A 388 -61.61 40.66 -14.15
CA ARG A 388 -60.20 40.37 -13.87
C ARG A 388 -59.78 40.84 -12.46
N ARG A 389 -60.11 42.07 -12.06
CA ARG A 389 -59.81 42.58 -10.70
C ARG A 389 -60.42 41.73 -9.60
N SER A 390 -61.68 41.34 -9.76
CA SER A 390 -62.40 40.57 -8.73
C SER A 390 -61.83 39.16 -8.55
N ILE A 391 -61.23 38.56 -9.60
CA ILE A 391 -60.55 37.26 -9.50
C ILE A 391 -59.17 37.42 -8.85
N GLU A 392 -58.42 38.46 -9.21
CA GLU A 392 -57.08 38.72 -8.66
C GLU A 392 -57.12 39.04 -7.14
N GLU A 393 -58.14 39.77 -6.67
CA GLU A 393 -58.32 40.06 -5.23
C GLU A 393 -58.61 38.80 -4.40
N ASN A 394 -59.45 37.88 -4.89
CA ASN A 394 -59.80 36.64 -4.18
C ASN A 394 -58.65 35.61 -4.14
N TYR A 395 -57.70 35.70 -5.09
CA TYR A 395 -56.56 34.78 -5.15
C TYR A 395 -55.45 35.18 -4.16
N ALA A 396 -55.26 36.48 -3.90
CA ALA A 396 -54.27 36.99 -2.95
C ALA A 396 -54.60 36.66 -1.49
N ASP A 397 -55.88 36.71 -1.11
CA ASP A 397 -56.32 36.40 0.27
C ASP A 397 -56.10 34.92 0.63
N ASN A 398 -56.24 34.00 -0.33
CA ASN A 398 -56.07 32.57 -0.11
C ASN A 398 -54.61 32.12 0.04
N GLN A 399 -53.65 32.78 -0.63
CA GLN A 399 -52.22 32.46 -0.41
C GLN A 399 -51.74 32.87 0.98
N THR A 400 -52.23 34.00 1.48
CA THR A 400 -51.87 34.56 2.80
C THR A 400 -52.31 33.67 3.96
N GLN A 401 -53.34 32.83 3.78
CA GLN A 401 -53.80 31.83 4.76
C GLN A 401 -53.01 30.51 4.70
N LYS A 402 -52.49 30.14 3.52
CA LYS A 402 -51.78 28.85 3.32
C LYS A 402 -50.36 28.87 3.90
N GLU A 403 -49.69 30.02 3.87
CA GLU A 403 -48.34 30.21 4.44
C GLU A 403 -48.32 30.21 5.99
N ARG A 404 -49.47 30.34 6.66
CA ARG A 404 -49.52 30.36 8.15
C ARG A 404 -49.62 28.98 8.80
N ASN A 405 -49.95 27.93 8.05
CA ASN A 405 -50.31 26.63 8.62
C ASN A 405 -49.25 25.53 8.45
N ASN A 406 -48.19 25.73 7.66
CA ASN A 406 -47.40 24.59 7.17
C ASN A 406 -46.00 24.35 7.74
N ASP A 407 -45.38 25.29 8.49
CA ASP A 407 -43.92 25.18 8.63
C ASP A 407 -43.33 24.64 9.94
N ASN A 408 -44.08 24.40 11.03
CA ASN A 408 -43.42 24.02 12.30
C ASN A 408 -43.88 22.72 12.99
N LYS A 409 -45.00 22.10 12.60
CA LYS A 409 -45.56 20.97 13.40
C LYS A 409 -45.21 19.57 12.91
N VAL A 410 -44.95 19.40 11.61
CA VAL A 410 -44.74 18.07 11.01
C VAL A 410 -43.29 17.58 11.19
N ILE A 411 -42.32 18.50 11.32
CA ILE A 411 -40.90 18.15 11.48
C ILE A 411 -40.61 17.71 12.93
N GLU A 412 -41.17 18.39 13.93
CA GLU A 412 -40.99 18.04 15.36
C GLU A 412 -41.58 16.66 15.72
N ASP A 413 -42.71 16.28 15.11
CA ASP A 413 -43.36 14.99 15.37
C ASP A 413 -42.58 13.81 14.75
N ILE A 414 -41.87 14.03 13.63
CA ILE A 414 -41.03 13.00 12.99
C ILE A 414 -39.71 12.81 13.76
N GLU A 415 -39.08 13.90 14.21
CA GLU A 415 -37.83 13.84 14.97
C GLU A 415 -38.01 13.23 16.37
N SER A 416 -39.14 13.49 17.04
CA SER A 416 -39.43 12.89 18.36
C SER A 416 -39.74 11.38 18.27
N GLY A 417 -40.40 10.94 17.21
CA GLY A 417 -40.70 9.53 16.94
C GLY A 417 -39.45 8.71 16.61
N MET A 418 -38.52 9.26 15.83
CA MET A 418 -37.27 8.57 15.47
C MET A 418 -36.32 8.42 16.67
N ASN A 419 -36.20 9.44 17.52
CA ASN A 419 -35.28 9.39 18.68
C ASN A 419 -35.71 8.40 19.78
N SER A 420 -37.02 8.21 20.01
CA SER A 420 -37.52 7.27 21.03
C SER A 420 -37.40 5.79 20.61
N SER A 421 -37.60 5.51 19.31
CA SER A 421 -37.45 4.16 18.76
C SER A 421 -35.99 3.73 18.63
N PHE A 422 -35.09 4.66 18.32
CA PHE A 422 -33.67 4.37 18.14
C PHE A 422 -32.95 4.11 19.48
N ASN A 423 -33.25 4.88 20.53
CA ASN A 423 -32.61 4.70 21.84
C ASN A 423 -33.01 3.40 22.55
N SER A 424 -34.29 3.00 22.49
CA SER A 424 -34.76 1.76 23.14
C SER A 424 -34.25 0.47 22.50
N LYS A 425 -33.82 0.52 21.23
CA LYS A 425 -33.19 -0.60 20.52
C LYS A 425 -31.68 -0.66 20.73
N TRP A 426 -31.03 0.50 20.90
CA TRP A 426 -29.59 0.59 21.17
C TRP A 426 -29.22 0.08 22.57
N GLU A 427 -30.02 0.38 23.59
CA GLU A 427 -29.77 -0.10 24.97
C GLU A 427 -29.80 -1.65 25.07
N ARG A 428 -30.64 -2.33 24.27
CA ARG A 428 -30.71 -3.80 24.24
C ARG A 428 -29.53 -4.49 23.55
N ILE A 429 -28.71 -3.74 22.80
CA ILE A 429 -27.55 -4.28 22.09
C ILE A 429 -26.27 -4.13 22.93
N ILE A 430 -26.21 -3.14 23.81
CA ILE A 430 -25.03 -2.85 24.64
C ILE A 430 -24.97 -3.73 25.90
N ASP A 431 -26.12 -4.04 26.53
CA ASP A 431 -26.17 -4.82 27.79
C ASP A 431 -25.44 -6.18 27.77
N PRO A 432 -25.43 -6.98 26.67
CA PRO A 432 -24.67 -8.23 26.61
C PRO A 432 -23.17 -8.05 26.38
N LEU A 433 -22.71 -6.86 25.96
CA LEU A 433 -21.30 -6.58 25.66
C LEU A 433 -20.51 -6.09 26.88
N GLU A 434 -21.18 -5.66 27.95
CA GLU A 434 -20.52 -5.27 29.21
C GLU A 434 -20.39 -6.43 30.21
N GLN A 435 -20.91 -7.62 29.89
CA GLN A 435 -20.87 -8.82 30.75
C GLN A 435 -19.90 -9.92 30.28
N HIS A 436 -19.08 -9.65 29.27
CA HIS A 436 -17.98 -10.50 28.78
C HIS A 436 -16.70 -9.67 28.66
#